data_AF-A0A3G1KF11-F1
#
_entry.id   AF-A0A3G1KF11-F1
#
_cell.length_a   1.000
_cell.length_b   1.000
_cell.length_c   1.000
_cell.angle_alpha   90.00
_cell.angle_beta   90.00
_cell.angle_gamma   90.00
#
_symmetry.space_group_name_H-M   'P 1'
#
loop_
_entity.id
_entity.type
_entity.pdbx_description
1 polymer ?
#
loop_
_entity_poly.entity_id
_entity_poly.type
_entity_poly.pdbx_seq_one_letter_code
_entity_poly.pdbx_strand_id
1 'polypeptide(L)' 'PRRYIIYSDFILFWNNLSSMGSIMTIMFIFMFIYSIIELLNSKRKIIFIIKSNNNEWKNNFPNNNHTNKETMFLFNKM' A
#
# COMPACT_ATOMS: atom_id res chain seq x y z
N PRO A 1 -8.61 -13.89 -31.07
CA PRO A 1 -8.98 -12.49 -31.37
C PRO A 1 -9.66 -11.85 -30.14
N ARG A 2 -9.54 -10.53 -29.93
CA ARG A 2 -9.95 -9.84 -28.68
C ARG A 2 -11.43 -9.41 -28.78
N ARG A 3 -12.19 -9.44 -27.67
CA ARG A 3 -13.61 -9.04 -27.54
C ARG A 3 -14.66 -10.04 -28.09
N TYR A 4 -14.53 -11.31 -27.76
CA TYR A 4 -15.58 -12.30 -28.06
C TYR A 4 -16.47 -12.52 -26.85
N ILE A 5 -17.78 -12.51 -27.10
CA ILE A 5 -18.81 -12.83 -26.10
C ILE A 5 -18.88 -14.36 -25.91
N ILE A 6 -18.65 -15.12 -26.98
CA ILE A 6 -18.69 -16.58 -27.00
C ILE A 6 -17.31 -17.08 -27.44
N TYR A 7 -16.77 -18.04 -26.69
CA TYR A 7 -15.46 -18.66 -26.92
C TYR A 7 -15.64 -20.15 -27.18
N SER A 8 -14.72 -20.76 -27.93
CA SER A 8 -14.70 -22.21 -28.14
C SER A 8 -14.47 -22.96 -26.83
N ASP A 9 -14.99 -24.19 -26.73
CA ASP A 9 -14.90 -25.03 -25.53
C ASP A 9 -13.47 -25.23 -25.01
N PHE A 10 -12.46 -25.24 -25.89
CA PHE A 10 -11.04 -25.35 -25.52
C PHE A 10 -10.52 -24.20 -24.63
N ILE A 11 -11.14 -23.02 -24.68
CA ILE A 11 -10.71 -21.81 -23.94
C ILE A 11 -11.51 -21.65 -22.64
N LEU A 12 -12.58 -22.43 -22.46
CA LEU A 12 -13.48 -22.34 -21.31
C LEU A 12 -12.73 -22.51 -19.97
N PHE A 13 -11.80 -23.45 -19.89
CA PHE A 13 -11.03 -23.71 -18.67
C PHE A 13 -10.25 -22.48 -18.21
N TRP A 14 -9.49 -21.84 -19.11
CA TRP A 14 -8.69 -20.67 -18.81
C TRP A 14 -9.55 -19.45 -18.49
N ASN A 15 -10.69 -19.29 -19.16
CA ASN A 15 -11.63 -18.21 -18.87
C ASN A 15 -12.27 -18.35 -17.48
N ASN A 16 -12.62 -19.58 -17.08
CA ASN A 16 -13.17 -19.84 -15.75
C ASN A 16 -12.12 -19.63 -14.64
N LEU A 17 -10.87 -20.01 -14.89
CA LEU A 17 -9.79 -19.72 -13.95
C LEU A 17 -9.56 -18.20 -13.83
N SER A 18 -9.58 -17.49 -14.95
CA SER A 18 -9.43 -16.03 -14.98
C SER A 18 -10.59 -15.32 -14.28
N SER A 19 -11.83 -15.79 -14.44
CA SER A 19 -12.99 -15.19 -13.77
C SER A 19 -12.94 -15.43 -12.26
N MET A 20 -12.50 -16.61 -11.81
CA MET A 20 -12.27 -16.88 -10.40
C MET A 20 -11.21 -15.95 -9.79
N GLY A 21 -10.15 -15.65 -10.54
CA GLY A 21 -9.15 -14.65 -10.15
C GLY A 21 -9.78 -13.26 -9.93
N SER A 22 -10.71 -12.85 -10.80
CA SER A 22 -11.40 -11.56 -10.64
C SER A 22 -12.24 -11.49 -9.35
N ILE A 23 -12.94 -12.57 -8.98
CA ILE A 23 -13.66 -12.66 -7.70
C ILE A 23 -12.69 -12.47 -6.53
N MET A 24 -11.54 -13.14 -6.57
CA MET A 24 -10.54 -13.02 -5.50
C MET A 24 -10.01 -11.60 -5.36
N THR A 25 -9.79 -10.89 -6.46
CA THR A 25 -9.34 -9.48 -6.40
C THR A 25 -10.38 -8.57 -5.77
N ILE A 26 -11.67 -8.79 -6.04
CA ILE A 26 -12.75 -8.00 -5.43
C ILE A 26 -12.77 -8.24 -3.91
N MET A 27 -12.65 -9.49 -3.47
CA MET A 27 -12.59 -9.81 -2.04
C MET A 27 -11.39 -9.17 -1.36
N PHE A 28 -10.22 -9.14 -2.02
CA PHE A 28 -9.02 -8.49 -1.49
C PHE A 28 -9.22 -6.97 -1.31
N ILE A 29 -9.89 -6.30 -2.25
CA ILE A 29 -10.18 -4.86 -2.15
C ILE A 29 -11.07 -4.57 -0.93
N PHE A 30 -12.11 -5.38 -0.69
CA PHE A 30 -12.94 -5.20 0.50
C PHE A 30 -12.15 -5.38 1.80
N MET A 31 -11.30 -6.40 1.87
CA MET A 31 -10.43 -6.63 3.03
C MET A 31 -9.44 -5.47 3.23
N PHE A 32 -8.89 -4.93 2.15
CA PHE A 32 -7.98 -3.79 2.21
C PHE A 32 -8.67 -2.54 2.77
N ILE A 33 -9.87 -2.21 2.28
CA ILE A 33 -10.65 -1.06 2.78
C ILE A 33 -10.99 -1.25 4.26
N TYR A 34 -11.41 -2.45 4.66
CA TYR A 34 -11.70 -2.76 6.06
C TYR A 34 -10.46 -2.55 6.95
N SER A 35 -9.29 -3.01 6.51
CA SER A 35 -8.05 -2.85 7.28
C SER A 35 -7.67 -1.38 7.52
N ILE A 36 -7.91 -0.50 6.55
CA ILE A 36 -7.67 0.95 6.70
C ILE A 36 -8.61 1.54 7.75
N ILE A 37 -9.89 1.19 7.69
CA ILE A 37 -10.90 1.68 8.64
C ILE A 37 -10.57 1.19 10.07
N GLU A 38 -10.18 -0.07 10.21
CA GLU A 38 -9.77 -0.63 11.51
C GLU A 38 -8.54 0.10 12.10
N LEU A 39 -7.54 0.40 11.27
CA LEU A 39 -6.35 1.14 11.69
C LEU A 39 -6.68 2.55 12.19
N LEU A 40 -7.59 3.26 11.50
CA LEU A 40 -8.04 4.59 11.91
C LEU A 40 -8.81 4.55 13.24
N ASN A 41 -9.67 3.54 13.44
CA ASN A 41 -10.47 3.40 14.66
C ASN A 41 -9.64 2.97 15.87
N SER A 42 -8.65 2.08 15.69
CA SER A 42 -7.87 1.50 16.78
C SER A 42 -6.80 2.44 17.37
N LYS A 43 -6.46 3.54 16.69
CA LYS A 43 -5.53 4.61 17.16
C LYS A 43 -4.23 4.07 17.78
N ARG A 44 -3.67 2.99 17.22
CA ARG A 44 -2.44 2.35 17.72
C ARG A 44 -1.25 3.30 17.55
N LYS A 45 -0.53 3.58 18.65
CA LYS A 45 0.69 4.40 18.62
C LYS A 45 1.90 3.54 18.25
N ILE A 46 2.84 4.13 17.50
CA ILE A 46 4.11 3.51 17.13
C ILE A 46 5.01 3.47 18.38
N ILE A 47 5.50 2.28 18.76
CA ILE A 47 6.35 2.09 19.96
C ILE A 47 7.84 2.22 19.60
N PHE A 48 8.25 1.66 18.45
CA PHE A 48 9.63 1.70 17.98
C PHE A 48 9.67 2.06 16.50
N ILE A 49 10.55 2.98 16.13
CA ILE A 49 10.80 3.39 14.76
C ILE A 49 12.12 2.76 14.31
N ILE A 50 12.13 2.18 13.11
CA ILE A 50 13.35 1.64 12.50
C ILE A 50 14.31 2.81 12.24
N LYS A 51 15.56 2.68 12.69
CA LYS A 51 16.62 3.65 12.34
C LYS A 51 16.87 3.58 10.84
N SER A 52 16.28 4.50 10.09
CA SER A 52 16.56 4.69 8.67
C SER A 52 17.46 5.90 8.46
N ASN A 53 18.25 5.88 7.38
CA ASN A 53 19.12 7.00 7.02
C ASN A 53 18.34 8.17 6.39
N ASN A 54 17.06 7.96 6.06
CA ASN A 54 16.19 8.96 5.46
C ASN A 54 15.64 9.91 6.53
N ASN A 55 15.72 11.22 6.27
CA ASN A 55 15.40 12.23 7.28
C ASN A 55 13.90 12.25 7.65
N GLU A 56 13.01 11.87 6.74
CA GLU A 56 11.56 11.86 6.98
C GLU A 56 11.15 10.96 8.15
N TRP A 57 11.85 9.84 8.34
CA TRP A 57 11.55 8.88 9.41
C TRP A 57 12.14 9.27 10.77
N LYS A 58 12.97 10.32 10.81
CA LYS A 58 13.52 10.88 12.06
C LYS A 58 12.60 11.92 12.69
N ASN A 59 11.61 12.41 11.94
CA ASN A 59 10.64 13.39 12.43
C ASN A 59 9.55 12.71 13.28
N ASN A 60 8.72 13.53 13.93
CA ASN A 60 7.60 13.06 14.74
C ASN A 60 6.49 12.43 13.89
N PHE A 61 5.71 11.52 14.49
CA PHE A 61 4.51 10.93 13.87
C PHE A 61 3.27 11.33 14.68
N PRO A 62 2.40 12.26 14.19
CA PRO A 62 2.49 13.00 12.93
C PRO A 62 3.56 14.10 12.94
N ASN A 63 3.97 14.54 11.75
CA ASN A 63 4.88 15.67 11.60
C ASN A 63 4.24 16.96 12.15
N ASN A 64 5.04 17.78 12.83
CA ASN A 64 4.63 19.12 13.21
C ASN A 64 4.48 20.01 11.96
N ASN A 65 3.66 21.05 12.01
CA ASN A 65 3.44 21.97 10.88
C ASN A 65 4.75 22.59 10.33
N HIS A 66 5.72 22.85 11.21
CA HIS A 66 7.06 23.30 10.84
C HIS A 66 8.09 22.31 11.33
N THR A 67 8.47 21.35 10.47
CA THR A 67 9.48 20.31 10.75
C THR A 67 10.91 20.82 10.58
N ASN A 68 11.20 21.52 9.49
CA ASN A 68 12.56 21.96 9.15
C ASN A 68 12.79 23.42 9.54
N LYS A 69 12.90 23.69 10.84
CA LYS A 69 13.27 25.04 11.32
C LYS A 69 14.75 25.35 11.05
N GLU A 70 15.58 24.33 11.01
CA GLU A 70 17.00 24.41 10.72
C GLU A 70 17.34 23.52 9.53
N THR A 71 18.37 23.90 8.76
CA THR A 71 18.86 23.10 7.65
C THR A 71 19.67 21.92 8.17
N MET A 72 19.58 20.78 7.49
CA MET A 72 20.37 19.61 7.87
C MET A 72 21.84 19.89 7.59
N PHE A 73 22.68 19.77 8.62
CA PHE A 73 24.12 19.91 8.45
C PHE A 73 24.67 18.72 7.65
N LEU A 74 25.15 18.99 6.44
CA LEU A 74 25.86 18.04 5.61
C LEU A 74 27.36 18.20 5.86
N PHE A 75 27.95 17.22 6.53
CA PHE A 75 29.40 17.16 6.68
C PHE A 75 30.03 16.63 5.39
N ASN A 76 30.37 17.52 4.47
CA ASN A 76 31.24 17.18 3.34
C ASN A 76 32.68 17.10 3.84
N LYS A 77 33.09 15.91 4.26
CA LYS A 77 34.52 15.63 4.42
C LYS A 77 35.10 15.55 3.01
N MET A 78 35.91 16.53 2.62
CA MET A 78 36.89 16.31 1.55
C MET A 78 37.87 15.22 1.96
#